data_AF-A0A161MLR4-F1
#
_entry.id   AF-A0A161MLR4-F1
#
_cell.length_a   1.000
_cell.length_b   1.000
_cell.length_c   1.000
_cell.angle_alpha   90.00
_cell.angle_beta   90.00
_cell.angle_gamma   90.00
#
_symmetry.space_group_name_H-M   'P 1'
#
loop_
_entity.id
_entity.type
_entity.pdbx_description
1 polymer ?
#
loop_
_entity_poly.entity_id
_entity_poly.type
_entity_poly.pdbx_seq_one_letter_code
_entity_poly.pdbx_strand_id
1 'polypeptide(L)'
;SASELITTLIMTIACGGNILINVGPAKDGTIGPIFEERLTQLGDWLKVNGEAIYGSHPWEVCQNDTTTPNIWYTTKDNATTLYTLMLHWPQNNVLYLACPEISKLSKIHNAWS
;
A
#
# COMPACT_ATOMS: atom_id res chain seq x y z
N SER A 1 -5.93 -0.21 -14.61
CA SER A 1 -5.89 -1.63 -14.18
C SER A 1 -6.11 -1.69 -12.67
N ALA A 2 -6.26 -2.88 -12.07
CA ALA A 2 -6.31 -2.97 -10.61
C ALA A 2 -4.97 -2.63 -9.95
N SER A 3 -3.85 -2.95 -10.60
CA SER A 3 -2.51 -2.55 -10.15
C SER A 3 -2.38 -1.03 -10.04
N GLU A 4 -2.85 -0.27 -11.04
CA GLU A 4 -2.85 1.21 -10.97
C GLU A 4 -3.72 1.75 -9.83
N LEU A 5 -4.85 1.09 -9.55
CA LEU A 5 -5.74 1.45 -8.44
C LEU A 5 -5.07 1.22 -7.08
N ILE A 6 -4.41 0.07 -6.91
CA ILE A 6 -3.65 -0.26 -5.70
C ILE A 6 -2.46 0.70 -5.52
N THR A 7 -1.73 0.99 -6.59
CA THR A 7 -0.64 1.98 -6.58
C THR A 7 -1.13 3.34 -6.14
N THR A 8 -2.25 3.82 -6.70
CA THR A 8 -2.84 5.10 -6.34
C THR A 8 -3.26 5.12 -4.87
N LEU A 9 -3.85 4.02 -4.37
CA LEU A 9 -4.20 3.86 -2.96
C LEU A 9 -2.98 3.99 -2.05
N ILE A 10 -1.94 3.19 -2.31
CA ILE A 10 -0.72 3.19 -1.51
C ILE A 10 -0.10 4.60 -1.45
N MET A 11 0.07 5.23 -2.61
CA MET A 11 0.62 6.59 -2.69
C MET A 11 -0.25 7.59 -1.93
N THR A 12 -1.57 7.51 -2.07
CA THR A 12 -2.49 8.46 -1.42
C THR A 12 -2.42 8.35 0.10
N ILE A 13 -2.47 7.13 0.64
CA ILE A 13 -2.41 6.90 2.09
C ILE A 13 -1.05 7.27 2.67
N ALA A 14 0.05 6.90 1.98
CA ALA A 14 1.41 7.28 2.39
C ALA A 14 1.62 8.80 2.45
N CYS A 15 0.88 9.55 1.62
CA CYS A 15 0.87 11.02 1.62
C CYS A 15 -0.19 11.65 2.53
N GLY A 16 -0.97 10.84 3.26
CA GLY A 16 -1.94 11.32 4.27
C GLY A 16 -3.30 11.68 3.70
N GLY A 17 -3.56 11.31 2.44
CA GLY A 17 -4.86 11.46 1.82
C GLY A 17 -5.78 10.29 2.11
N ASN A 18 -6.98 10.36 1.56
CA ASN A 18 -7.93 9.25 1.49
C ASN A 18 -8.39 9.08 0.05
N ILE A 19 -8.83 7.87 -0.30
CA ILE A 19 -9.37 7.58 -1.63
C ILE A 19 -10.89 7.46 -1.56
N LEU A 20 -11.55 8.18 -2.46
CA LEU A 20 -12.95 7.99 -2.81
C LEU A 20 -13.02 7.46 -4.24
N ILE A 21 -13.45 6.20 -4.41
CA ILE A 21 -13.61 5.58 -5.73
C ILE A 21 -15.06 5.77 -6.18
N ASN A 22 -15.24 6.50 -7.28
CA ASN A 22 -16.56 6.64 -7.91
C ASN A 22 -16.76 5.59 -9.00
N VAL A 23 -17.93 4.95 -9.03
CA VAL A 23 -18.35 4.02 -10.09
C VAL A 23 -19.75 4.40 -10.57
N GLY A 24 -19.88 4.66 -11.87
CA GLY A 24 -21.16 4.93 -12.49
C GLY A 24 -21.87 3.63 -12.88
N PRO A 25 -23.12 3.41 -12.46
CA PRO A 25 -23.88 2.24 -12.91
C PRO A 25 -24.20 2.32 -14.41
N ALA A 26 -24.42 1.17 -15.03
CA ALA A 26 -24.96 1.05 -16.37
C ALA A 26 -26.42 1.55 -16.42
N LYS A 27 -26.99 1.65 -17.63
CA LYS A 27 -28.36 2.16 -17.85
C LYS A 27 -29.43 1.37 -17.08
N ASP A 28 -29.17 0.10 -16.80
CA ASP A 28 -30.04 -0.80 -16.03
C ASP A 28 -29.76 -0.78 -14.51
N GLY A 29 -28.86 0.09 -14.05
CA GLY A 29 -28.48 0.23 -12.64
C GLY A 29 -27.38 -0.72 -12.16
N THR A 30 -26.87 -1.61 -13.02
CA THR A 30 -25.83 -2.58 -12.63
C THR A 30 -24.42 -1.97 -12.63
N ILE A 31 -23.50 -2.51 -11.83
CA ILE A 31 -22.07 -2.17 -11.94
C ILE A 31 -21.49 -2.91 -13.14
N GLY A 32 -20.82 -2.18 -14.03
CA GLY A 32 -20.19 -2.79 -15.19
C GLY A 32 -19.14 -3.85 -14.79
N PRO A 33 -19.04 -4.99 -15.49
CA PRO A 33 -18.16 -6.11 -15.10
C PRO A 33 -16.70 -5.72 -14.84
N ILE A 34 -16.18 -4.76 -15.61
CA ILE A 34 -14.80 -4.27 -15.45
C ILE A 34 -14.57 -3.52 -14.13
N PHE A 35 -15.59 -2.83 -13.61
CA PHE A 35 -15.50 -2.17 -12.31
C PHE A 35 -15.62 -3.17 -11.17
N GLU A 36 -16.54 -4.13 -11.30
CA GLU A 36 -16.69 -5.24 -10.36
C GLU A 36 -15.38 -6.02 -10.22
N GLU A 37 -14.76 -6.40 -11.35
CA GLU A 37 -13.48 -7.12 -11.36
C GLU A 37 -12.39 -6.34 -10.61
N ARG A 38 -12.21 -5.05 -10.92
CA ARG A 38 -11.17 -4.21 -10.31
C ARG A 38 -11.40 -3.97 -8.83
N LEU A 39 -12.66 -3.73 -8.43
CA LEU A 39 -13.02 -3.54 -7.02
C LEU A 39 -12.84 -4.83 -6.22
N THR A 40 -13.15 -5.99 -6.83
CA THR A 40 -12.91 -7.30 -6.21
C THR A 40 -11.42 -7.54 -6.02
N GLN A 41 -10.59 -7.30 -7.04
CA GLN A 41 -9.14 -7.42 -6.95
C GLN A 41 -8.54 -6.49 -5.90
N LEU A 42 -9.04 -5.24 -5.80
CA LEU A 42 -8.64 -4.32 -4.72
C LEU A 42 -9.04 -4.86 -3.35
N GLY A 43 -10.27 -5.36 -3.21
CA GLY A 43 -10.78 -5.93 -1.96
C GLY A 43 -9.96 -7.14 -1.51
N ASP A 44 -9.61 -8.04 -2.42
CA ASP A 44 -8.77 -9.20 -2.12
C ASP A 44 -7.35 -8.80 -1.70
N TRP A 45 -6.78 -7.78 -2.35
CA TRP A 45 -5.49 -7.24 -1.94
C TRP A 45 -5.55 -6.60 -0.53
N LEU A 46 -6.64 -5.89 -0.22
CA LEU A 46 -6.87 -5.27 1.09
C LEU A 46 -7.12 -6.30 2.21
N LYS A 47 -7.66 -7.48 1.91
CA LYS A 47 -7.81 -8.55 2.93
C LYS A 47 -6.45 -9.00 3.47
N VAL A 48 -5.42 -9.00 2.62
CA VAL A 48 -4.06 -9.41 3.00
C VAL A 48 -3.26 -8.25 3.56
N ASN A 49 -3.32 -7.08 2.90
CA ASN A 49 -2.44 -5.94 3.19
C ASN A 49 -3.12 -4.81 3.97
N GLY A 50 -4.39 -4.98 4.34
CA GLY A 50 -5.21 -3.92 4.94
C GLY A 50 -4.70 -3.40 6.28
N GLU A 51 -3.90 -4.19 7.00
CA GLU A 51 -3.28 -3.75 8.26
C GLU A 51 -2.38 -2.52 8.07
N ALA A 52 -1.63 -2.49 6.95
CA ALA A 52 -0.74 -1.41 6.56
C ALA A 52 -1.46 -0.19 5.97
N ILE A 53 -2.78 -0.29 5.76
CA ILE A 53 -3.61 0.72 5.11
C ILE A 53 -4.58 1.32 6.12
N TYR A 54 -5.44 0.51 6.72
CA TYR A 54 -6.49 0.97 7.61
C TYR A 54 -5.93 1.44 8.96
N GLY A 55 -6.24 2.69 9.32
CA GLY A 55 -5.76 3.33 10.54
C GLY A 55 -4.26 3.61 10.54
N SER A 56 -3.60 3.49 9.38
CA SER A 56 -2.22 3.88 9.21
C SER A 56 -2.11 5.39 8.92
N HIS A 57 -0.92 5.93 9.11
CA HIS A 57 -0.61 7.34 8.93
C HIS A 57 0.67 7.50 8.10
N PRO A 58 0.85 8.65 7.43
CA PRO A 58 2.13 8.98 6.79
C PRO A 58 3.28 8.83 7.76
N TRP A 59 4.40 8.30 7.28
CA TRP A 59 5.62 8.36 8.05
C TRP A 59 6.25 9.74 7.95
N GLU A 60 6.52 10.38 9.08
CA GLU A 60 7.03 11.76 9.13
C GLU A 60 8.47 11.90 8.60
N VAL A 61 9.22 10.80 8.55
CA VAL A 61 10.64 10.82 8.12
C VAL A 61 10.75 10.76 6.60
N CYS A 62 9.98 9.88 5.96
CA CYS A 62 10.13 9.58 4.54
C CYS A 62 8.85 8.95 3.98
N GLN A 63 8.32 9.50 2.88
CA GLN A 63 7.10 9.01 2.26
C GLN A 63 7.35 7.82 1.33
N ASN A 64 8.42 7.91 0.52
CA ASN A 64 8.84 6.89 -0.42
C ASN A 64 10.36 6.70 -0.35
N ASP A 65 10.83 5.48 -0.59
CA ASP A 65 12.26 5.22 -0.53
C ASP A 65 13.03 5.95 -1.65
N THR A 66 14.26 6.36 -1.34
CA THR A 66 15.12 7.11 -2.25
C THR A 66 16.07 6.22 -3.06
N THR A 67 16.28 4.97 -2.63
CA THR A 67 17.18 4.01 -3.29
C THR A 67 16.40 3.01 -4.13
N THR A 68 15.34 2.41 -3.57
CA THR A 68 14.50 1.49 -4.34
C THR A 68 13.22 2.21 -4.78
N PRO A 69 13.01 2.40 -6.10
CA PRO A 69 11.81 3.07 -6.59
C PRO A 69 10.56 2.24 -6.28
N ASN A 70 9.40 2.90 -6.21
CA ASN A 70 8.10 2.28 -5.98
C ASN A 70 7.94 1.60 -4.61
N ILE A 71 8.70 2.06 -3.61
CA ILE A 71 8.54 1.70 -2.21
C ILE A 71 7.92 2.89 -1.47
N TRP A 72 6.86 2.63 -0.71
CA TRP A 72 6.14 3.62 0.06
C TRP A 72 6.02 3.20 1.51
N TYR A 73 5.89 4.18 2.41
CA TYR A 73 5.85 3.96 3.84
C TYR A 73 4.54 4.42 4.46
N THR A 74 4.04 3.62 5.40
CA THR A 74 3.00 4.02 6.33
C THR A 74 3.41 3.59 7.74
N THR A 75 2.84 4.23 8.75
CA THR A 75 3.07 3.89 10.15
C THR A 75 1.77 3.63 10.89
N LYS A 76 1.87 2.84 11.96
CA LYS A 76 0.76 2.56 12.88
C LYS A 76 1.26 2.55 14.31
N ASP A 77 0.32 2.50 15.26
CA ASP A 77 0.60 2.37 16.69
C ASP A 77 1.50 3.51 17.21
N ASN A 78 1.15 4.76 16.86
CA ASN A 78 1.95 5.95 17.18
C ASN A 78 3.40 5.86 16.68
N ALA A 79 3.57 5.39 15.44
CA ALA A 79 4.84 5.23 14.75
C ALA A 79 5.80 4.18 15.35
N THR A 80 5.31 3.25 16.18
CA THR A 80 6.13 2.10 16.61
C THR A 80 6.23 1.01 15.55
N THR A 81 5.24 0.94 14.64
CA THR A 81 5.20 -0.03 13.55
C THR A 81 5.33 0.69 12.22
N LEU A 82 6.39 0.39 11.47
CA LEU A 82 6.63 0.89 10.11
C LEU A 82 6.29 -0.20 9.09
N TYR A 83 5.44 0.12 8.13
CA TYR A 83 5.11 -0.75 7.00
C TYR A 83 5.84 -0.28 5.74
N THR A 84 6.46 -1.23 5.05
CA THR A 84 7.10 -1.02 3.75
C THR A 84 6.22 -1.61 2.66
N LEU A 85 5.61 -0.75 1.86
CA LEU A 85 4.69 -1.10 0.78
C LEU A 85 5.47 -1.17 -0.54
N MET A 86 5.70 -2.39 -1.03
CA MET A 86 6.39 -2.64 -2.30
C MET A 86 5.39 -2.81 -3.44
N LEU A 87 5.47 -1.97 -4.48
CA LEU A 87 4.60 -2.11 -5.66
C LEU A 87 5.08 -3.20 -6.63
N HIS A 88 6.37 -3.53 -6.60
CA HIS A 88 6.97 -4.59 -7.41
C HIS A 88 7.90 -5.44 -6.56
N TRP A 89 7.92 -6.74 -6.88
CA TRP A 89 8.85 -7.66 -6.25
C TRP A 89 10.29 -7.36 -6.71
N PRO A 90 11.29 -7.33 -5.81
CA PRO A 90 12.67 -7.07 -6.17
C PRO A 90 13.26 -8.24 -6.99
N GLN A 91 13.99 -7.93 -8.07
CA GLN A 91 14.50 -8.93 -9.02
C GLN A 91 15.41 -10.00 -8.38
N ASN A 92 16.09 -9.67 -7.29
CA ASN A 92 17.03 -10.57 -6.61
C ASN A 92 16.54 -11.03 -5.22
N ASN A 93 15.27 -10.85 -4.89
CA ASN A 93 14.73 -11.09 -3.54
C ASN A 93 15.45 -10.27 -2.44
N VAL A 94 16.18 -9.22 -2.82
CA VAL A 94 16.87 -8.32 -1.91
C VAL A 94 16.28 -6.93 -2.08
N LEU A 95 15.84 -6.37 -0.96
CA LEU A 95 15.26 -5.04 -0.87
C LEU A 95 16.26 -4.11 -0.17
N TYR A 96 16.66 -3.04 -0.84
CA TYR A 96 17.53 -2.01 -0.27
C TYR A 96 16.68 -0.80 0.12
N LEU A 97 16.70 -0.44 1.40
CA LEU A 97 15.94 0.69 1.92
C LEU A 97 16.92 1.71 2.49
N ALA A 98 16.78 2.97 2.08
CA ALA A 98 17.63 4.06 2.56
C ALA A 98 17.01 4.83 3.72
N CYS A 99 15.69 4.92 3.77
CA CYS A 99 15.00 5.71 4.79
C CYS A 99 15.00 5.08 6.20
N PRO A 100 14.63 3.79 6.39
CA PRO A 100 14.59 3.19 7.72
C PRO A 100 15.98 2.83 8.24
N GLU A 101 16.32 3.34 9.42
CA GLU A 101 17.50 2.91 10.17
C GLU A 101 17.16 1.70 11.06
N ILE A 102 17.68 0.54 10.68
CA ILE A 102 17.43 -0.70 11.43
C ILE A 102 18.43 -0.80 12.60
N SER A 103 17.90 -0.83 13.82
CA SER A 103 18.68 -1.07 15.03
C SER A 103 18.61 -2.54 15.44
N LYS A 104 19.45 -2.96 16.40
CA LYS A 104 19.39 -4.32 16.99
C LYS A 104 18.06 -4.62 17.70
N LEU A 105 17.29 -3.59 18.06
CA LEU A 105 15.99 -3.74 18.72
C LEU A 105 14.83 -3.86 17.74
N SER A 106 15.06 -3.51 16.47
CA SER A 106 14.05 -3.57 15.41
C SER A 106 13.72 -5.02 15.10
N LYS A 107 12.42 -5.35 15.05
CA LYS A 107 11.93 -6.66 14.60
C LYS A 107 11.43 -6.53 13.18
N ILE A 108 11.92 -7.40 12.29
CA ILE A 108 11.51 -7.43 10.89
C ILE A 108 10.56 -8.61 10.72
N HIS A 109 9.37 -8.32 10.19
CA HIS A 109 8.36 -9.31 9.87
C HIS A 109 8.07 -9.28 8.38
N ASN A 110 8.06 -10.46 7.75
CA ASN A 110 7.64 -10.60 6.36
C ASN A 110 6.18 -11.05 6.35
N ALA A 111 5.31 -10.33 5.63
CA ALA A 111 3.88 -10.67 5.55
C ALA A 111 3.57 -11.94 4.74
N TRP A 112 4.60 -12.69 4.29
CA TRP A 112 4.49 -13.88 3.43
C TRP A 112 5.10 -15.14 4.06
N SER A 113 5.44 -15.12 5.36
CA SER A 113 6.02 -16.27 6.09
C SER A 113 5.08 -16.81 7.15
#